data_AF-A0A834A8E9-F1
#
_entry.id   AF-A0A834A8E9-F1
#
_cell.length_a   1.000
_cell.length_b   1.000
_cell.length_c   1.000
_cell.angle_alpha   90.00
_cell.angle_beta   90.00
_cell.angle_gamma   90.00
#
_symmetry.space_group_name_H-M   'P 1'
#
loop_
_entity.id
_entity.type
_entity.pdbx_description
1 polymer ?
#
loop_
_entity_poly.entity_id
_entity_poly.type
_entity_poly.pdbx_seq_one_letter_code
_entity_poly.pdbx_strand_id
1 'polypeptide(L)'
;MSSVCSGSLDGVEYSLRKAKGTVKMTVPGTLALCSLSLLWQREAITLSDLLRLVEEGHVPCVNAFQHFPEEMKLYGRDKGIFAVESWPTYEDIYRKMVEVATFLDLPRFPDITEDCYLHPNILCMKYLMEANLPDEMHNFTCQVVKMAGLGEVDFLTFDPIAKKKNTVKYDVQAVAVIVIVLKLLFLLDDNLEWSLSAVAETHNEENKEDKPWFDFRKWYHVVKKSFDEKKRKLEEARAKYVWKSEKPLYHSSIDRSVAYKRREMVVNLQKQFSMLVDSTPTVTRKSPSSFQFNWTGDADGTCFHGHSLQGALEKRGQSLTTRNALYWLSTQRFCRSYCKHVTTYEESNFSLSYQFILNFFSFLLRINVYFLHEEVSLIEKRLFKTKYSKAKKKSSRSRKVRK
;
A
#
# COMPACT_ATOMS: atom_id res chain seq x y z
N MET A 1 -14.61 14.29 -47.77
CA MET A 1 -14.28 13.12 -46.92
C MET A 1 -14.70 13.44 -45.49
N SER A 2 -15.77 12.82 -45.03
CA SER A 2 -16.34 13.01 -43.70
C SER A 2 -15.43 12.38 -42.65
N SER A 3 -14.62 13.21 -41.99
CA SER A 3 -13.96 12.86 -40.73
C SER A 3 -15.05 12.41 -39.76
N VAL A 4 -15.10 11.12 -39.45
CA VAL A 4 -15.96 10.58 -38.40
C VAL A 4 -15.42 11.11 -37.08
N CYS A 5 -15.96 12.26 -36.67
CA CYS A 5 -15.59 12.89 -35.40
C CYS A 5 -16.33 12.14 -34.29
N SER A 6 -15.60 11.55 -33.33
CA SER A 6 -16.16 10.91 -32.14
C SER A 6 -16.75 11.97 -31.20
N GLY A 7 -17.93 12.48 -31.53
CA GLY A 7 -18.83 13.05 -30.56
C GLY A 7 -19.67 11.89 -30.09
N SER A 8 -19.12 11.05 -29.21
CA SER A 8 -19.77 9.78 -28.91
C SER A 8 -21.20 10.02 -28.41
N LEU A 9 -22.17 9.37 -29.05
CA LEU A 9 -23.52 9.17 -28.53
C LEU A 9 -23.46 8.62 -27.09
N ASP A 10 -22.41 7.87 -26.76
CA ASP A 10 -22.16 7.27 -25.44
C ASP A 10 -21.84 8.32 -24.38
N GLY A 11 -21.18 9.45 -24.70
CA GLY A 11 -20.82 10.47 -23.70
C GLY A 11 -22.05 11.12 -23.04
N VAL A 12 -23.12 11.30 -23.82
CA VAL A 12 -24.44 11.76 -23.35
C VAL A 12 -25.07 10.71 -22.44
N GLU A 13 -25.02 9.44 -22.86
CA GLU A 13 -25.54 8.30 -22.10
C GLU A 13 -24.74 8.04 -20.80
N TYR A 14 -23.44 8.27 -20.83
CA TYR A 14 -22.51 8.20 -19.70
C TYR A 14 -22.81 9.22 -18.63
N SER A 15 -23.25 10.41 -19.02
CA SER A 15 -23.55 11.50 -18.10
C SER A 15 -24.96 11.34 -17.48
N LEU A 16 -25.90 10.75 -18.24
CA LEU A 16 -27.31 10.67 -17.87
C LEU A 16 -27.70 9.35 -17.17
N ARG A 17 -27.02 8.22 -17.41
CA ARG A 17 -27.32 6.96 -16.74
C ARG A 17 -26.83 6.98 -15.27
N LYS A 18 -27.75 7.28 -14.35
CA LYS A 18 -27.74 6.90 -12.92
C LYS A 18 -28.55 5.61 -12.70
N ALA A 19 -28.62 4.72 -13.68
CA ALA A 19 -29.33 3.46 -13.52
C ALA A 19 -28.52 2.54 -12.59
N LYS A 20 -29.12 2.10 -11.48
CA LYS A 20 -28.57 1.02 -10.64
C LYS A 20 -28.20 -0.17 -11.54
N GLY A 21 -26.93 -0.58 -11.52
CA GLY A 21 -26.45 -1.77 -12.26
C GLY A 21 -25.55 -1.50 -13.47
N THR A 22 -25.19 -0.25 -13.80
CA THR A 22 -24.22 0.04 -14.89
C THR A 22 -22.87 0.49 -14.34
N VAL A 23 -21.80 -0.28 -14.60
CA VAL A 23 -20.42 0.11 -14.26
C VAL A 23 -19.86 1.00 -15.37
N LYS A 24 -19.34 2.17 -14.97
CA LYS A 24 -18.69 3.11 -15.89
C LYS A 24 -17.19 2.85 -15.93
N MET A 25 -16.70 2.42 -17.08
CA MET A 25 -15.28 2.47 -17.43
C MET A 25 -14.70 3.88 -17.34
N THR A 26 -13.63 3.98 -16.58
CA THR A 26 -12.85 5.20 -16.35
C THR A 26 -11.40 4.79 -16.44
N VAL A 27 -10.46 5.72 -16.56
CA VAL A 27 -9.03 5.34 -16.55
C VAL A 27 -8.66 4.53 -15.29
N PRO A 28 -9.13 4.88 -14.07
CA PRO A 28 -8.99 4.01 -12.90
C PRO A 28 -9.66 2.62 -13.04
N GLY A 29 -10.75 2.51 -13.79
CA GLY A 29 -11.39 1.23 -14.13
C GLY A 29 -10.53 0.37 -15.06
N THR A 30 -9.85 0.98 -16.02
CA THR A 30 -8.84 0.30 -16.85
C THR A 30 -7.67 -0.19 -15.99
N LEU A 31 -7.19 0.62 -15.05
CA LEU A 31 -6.13 0.19 -14.13
C LEU A 31 -6.58 -0.96 -13.21
N ALA A 32 -7.85 -0.96 -12.79
CA ALA A 32 -8.45 -2.08 -12.07
C ALA A 32 -8.49 -3.37 -12.92
N LEU A 33 -8.83 -3.28 -14.21
CA LEU A 33 -8.74 -4.43 -15.13
C LEU A 33 -7.30 -4.94 -15.26
N CYS A 34 -6.31 -4.06 -15.40
CA CYS A 34 -4.90 -4.46 -15.39
C CYS A 34 -4.55 -5.20 -14.10
N SER A 35 -4.97 -4.68 -12.94
CA SER A 35 -4.75 -5.33 -11.64
C SER A 35 -5.39 -6.71 -11.55
N LEU A 36 -6.63 -6.85 -12.04
CA LEU A 36 -7.32 -8.15 -12.12
C LEU A 36 -6.58 -9.11 -13.06
N SER A 37 -6.08 -8.64 -14.20
CA SER A 37 -5.33 -9.48 -15.14
C SER A 37 -4.02 -10.00 -14.56
N LEU A 38 -3.31 -9.18 -13.78
CA LEU A 38 -2.10 -9.58 -13.06
C LEU A 38 -2.42 -10.62 -11.98
N LEU A 39 -3.51 -10.40 -11.24
CA LEU A 39 -3.99 -11.33 -10.22
C LEU A 39 -4.40 -12.68 -10.82
N TRP A 40 -5.13 -12.65 -11.95
CA TRP A 40 -5.53 -13.86 -12.67
C TRP A 40 -4.34 -14.68 -13.13
N GLN A 41 -3.28 -14.02 -13.60
CA GLN A 41 -2.03 -14.66 -14.02
C GLN A 41 -1.09 -14.99 -12.85
N ARG A 42 -1.38 -14.51 -11.63
CA ARG A 42 -0.54 -14.62 -10.42
C ARG A 42 0.85 -14.04 -10.62
N GLU A 43 0.91 -12.94 -11.36
CA GLU A 43 2.15 -12.21 -11.63
C GLU A 43 2.79 -11.62 -10.37
N ALA A 44 4.10 -11.45 -10.39
CA ALA A 44 4.89 -10.95 -9.26
C ALA A 44 4.80 -9.42 -9.06
N ILE A 45 3.61 -8.85 -9.21
CA ILE A 45 3.32 -7.41 -9.12
C ILE A 45 2.09 -7.22 -8.23
N THR A 46 2.25 -6.55 -7.08
CA THR A 46 1.11 -6.22 -6.21
C THR A 46 0.39 -4.97 -6.68
N LEU A 47 -0.80 -4.69 -6.11
CA LEU A 47 -1.51 -3.44 -6.38
C LEU A 47 -0.67 -2.21 -5.99
N SER A 48 0.04 -2.25 -4.86
CA SER A 48 0.95 -1.17 -4.47
C SER A 48 2.09 -0.97 -5.49
N ASP A 49 2.64 -2.06 -6.04
CA ASP A 49 3.68 -1.96 -7.09
C ASP A 49 3.12 -1.30 -8.35
N LEU A 50 1.93 -1.70 -8.79
CA LEU A 50 1.27 -1.12 -9.97
C LEU A 50 0.99 0.38 -9.78
N LEU A 51 0.52 0.79 -8.61
CA LEU A 51 0.28 2.21 -8.30
C LEU A 51 1.58 3.01 -8.30
N ARG A 52 2.67 2.42 -7.78
CA ARG A 52 3.99 3.06 -7.86
C ARG A 52 4.45 3.23 -9.32
N LEU A 53 4.27 2.21 -10.17
CA LEU A 53 4.58 2.31 -11.61
C LEU A 53 3.75 3.41 -12.30
N VAL A 54 2.51 3.63 -11.85
CA VAL A 54 1.67 4.74 -12.30
C VAL A 54 2.25 6.09 -11.86
N GLU A 55 2.58 6.25 -10.56
CA GLU A 55 3.18 7.48 -10.02
C GLU A 55 4.53 7.83 -10.66
N GLU A 56 5.34 6.82 -10.99
CA GLU A 56 6.64 6.95 -11.64
C GLU A 56 6.53 7.17 -13.16
N GLY A 57 5.32 7.10 -13.72
CA GLY A 57 5.05 7.37 -15.14
C GLY A 57 5.41 6.21 -16.07
N HIS A 58 5.61 5.00 -15.55
CA HIS A 58 5.79 3.77 -16.33
C HIS A 58 4.46 3.25 -16.90
N VAL A 59 3.36 3.48 -16.18
CA VAL A 59 2.00 3.16 -16.63
C VAL A 59 1.21 4.44 -16.87
N PRO A 60 0.79 4.75 -18.11
CA PRO A 60 0.08 5.98 -18.42
C PRO A 60 -1.34 5.95 -17.84
N CYS A 61 -1.56 6.66 -16.75
CA CYS A 61 -2.87 6.85 -16.13
C CYS A 61 -3.27 8.33 -16.17
N VAL A 62 -2.41 9.21 -15.66
CA VAL A 62 -2.63 10.66 -15.73
C VAL A 62 -2.34 11.15 -17.15
N ASN A 63 -3.29 11.85 -17.74
CA ASN A 63 -3.25 12.30 -19.12
C ASN A 63 -2.97 11.19 -20.16
N ALA A 64 -3.48 9.97 -19.92
CA ALA A 64 -3.27 8.82 -20.81
C ALA A 64 -3.60 9.11 -22.28
N PHE A 65 -4.57 9.99 -22.52
CA PHE A 65 -4.98 10.43 -23.86
C PHE A 65 -3.88 11.10 -24.69
N GLN A 66 -2.78 11.57 -24.08
CA GLN A 66 -1.68 12.16 -24.83
C GLN A 66 -1.01 11.14 -25.76
N HIS A 67 -1.05 9.87 -25.38
CA HIS A 67 -0.50 8.75 -26.13
C HIS A 67 -1.47 8.20 -27.19
N PHE A 68 -2.68 8.75 -27.28
CA PHE A 68 -3.64 8.32 -28.29
C PHE A 68 -3.19 8.75 -29.69
N PRO A 69 -3.48 7.92 -30.70
CA PRO A 69 -3.16 8.23 -32.08
C PRO A 69 -3.98 9.46 -32.55
N GLU A 70 -3.52 10.17 -33.57
CA GLU A 70 -4.10 11.47 -33.98
C GLU A 70 -5.56 11.36 -34.46
N GLU A 71 -5.94 10.17 -34.93
CA GLU A 71 -7.28 9.81 -35.37
C GLU A 71 -8.26 9.80 -34.19
N MET A 72 -7.79 9.51 -32.98
CA MET A 72 -8.59 9.41 -31.77
C MET A 72 -8.72 10.78 -31.08
N LYS A 73 -9.52 11.65 -31.68
CA LYS A 73 -9.77 13.02 -31.19
C LYS A 73 -10.79 13.01 -30.05
N LEU A 74 -10.33 13.28 -28.83
CA LEU A 74 -11.18 13.44 -27.66
C LEU A 74 -11.70 14.89 -27.55
N TYR A 75 -13.01 15.05 -27.46
CA TYR A 75 -13.66 16.32 -27.15
C TYR A 75 -15.00 16.08 -26.44
N GLY A 76 -15.65 17.14 -25.96
CA GLY A 76 -16.97 17.03 -25.35
C GLY A 76 -16.95 16.33 -23.99
N ARG A 77 -17.92 15.41 -23.77
CA ARG A 77 -18.10 14.72 -22.48
C ARG A 77 -17.09 13.60 -22.26
N ASP A 78 -16.49 13.07 -23.32
CA ASP A 78 -15.44 12.04 -23.25
C ASP A 78 -14.18 12.55 -22.53
N LYS A 79 -13.98 13.88 -22.51
CA LYS A 79 -12.97 14.54 -21.67
C LYS A 79 -13.06 14.09 -20.22
N GLY A 80 -14.27 13.93 -19.65
CA GLY A 80 -14.44 13.55 -18.24
C GLY A 80 -14.00 12.12 -17.93
N ILE A 81 -13.85 11.25 -18.94
CA ILE A 81 -13.39 9.87 -18.77
C ILE A 81 -11.86 9.81 -18.66
N PHE A 82 -11.17 10.64 -19.45
CA PHE A 82 -9.71 10.63 -19.61
C PHE A 82 -8.97 11.77 -18.88
N ALA A 83 -9.69 12.81 -18.42
CA ALA A 83 -9.14 13.88 -17.60
C ALA A 83 -9.02 13.41 -16.14
N VAL A 84 -7.94 12.67 -15.86
CA VAL A 84 -7.58 12.26 -14.50
C VAL A 84 -6.84 13.42 -13.81
N GLU A 85 -7.48 14.02 -12.80
CA GLU A 85 -6.96 15.18 -12.06
C GLU A 85 -6.29 14.82 -10.73
N SER A 86 -6.21 13.53 -10.40
CA SER A 86 -5.54 13.03 -9.20
C SER A 86 -4.95 11.65 -9.44
N TRP A 87 -3.89 11.30 -8.72
CA TRP A 87 -3.39 9.92 -8.72
C TRP A 87 -4.44 8.96 -8.15
N PRO A 88 -4.59 7.76 -8.72
CA PRO A 88 -5.49 6.76 -8.18
C PRO A 88 -5.00 6.28 -6.82
N THR A 89 -5.92 6.12 -5.86
CA THR A 89 -5.59 5.55 -4.55
C THR A 89 -5.77 4.03 -4.55
N TYR A 90 -5.05 3.34 -3.66
CA TYR A 90 -5.19 1.90 -3.47
C TYR A 90 -6.63 1.47 -3.28
N GLU A 91 -7.35 2.13 -2.38
CA GLU A 91 -8.74 1.80 -2.06
C GLU A 91 -9.69 2.01 -3.22
N ASP A 92 -9.45 3.05 -4.03
CA ASP A 92 -10.28 3.34 -5.20
C ASP A 92 -10.10 2.30 -6.29
N ILE A 93 -8.87 1.88 -6.56
CA ILE A 93 -8.59 0.83 -7.54
C ILE A 93 -9.09 -0.51 -7.04
N TYR A 94 -8.82 -0.85 -5.79
CA TYR A 94 -9.28 -2.11 -5.20
C TYR A 94 -10.81 -2.23 -5.21
N ARG A 95 -11.53 -1.15 -4.85
CA ARG A 95 -12.99 -1.12 -4.95
C ARG A 95 -13.46 -1.31 -6.39
N LYS A 96 -12.81 -0.64 -7.35
CA LYS A 96 -13.10 -0.80 -8.78
C LYS A 96 -12.80 -2.21 -9.29
N MET A 97 -11.78 -2.90 -8.78
CA MET A 97 -11.50 -4.30 -9.11
C MET A 97 -12.69 -5.18 -8.74
N VAL A 98 -13.23 -5.01 -7.53
CA VAL A 98 -14.42 -5.74 -7.09
C VAL A 98 -15.64 -5.37 -7.94
N GLU A 99 -15.89 -4.08 -8.16
CA GLU A 99 -17.02 -3.61 -8.98
C GLU A 99 -16.99 -4.17 -10.40
N VAL A 100 -15.82 -4.14 -11.06
CA VAL A 100 -15.61 -4.64 -12.42
C VAL A 100 -15.74 -6.16 -12.47
N ALA A 101 -15.10 -6.88 -11.54
CA ALA A 101 -15.14 -8.34 -11.52
C ALA A 101 -16.56 -8.87 -11.28
N THR A 102 -17.31 -8.24 -10.37
CA THR A 102 -18.73 -8.58 -10.13
C THR A 102 -19.60 -8.20 -11.34
N PHE A 103 -19.36 -7.06 -11.98
CA PHE A 103 -20.14 -6.65 -13.16
C PHE A 103 -19.93 -7.57 -14.37
N LEU A 104 -18.70 -8.03 -14.57
CA LEU A 104 -18.35 -8.97 -15.63
C LEU A 104 -18.72 -10.42 -15.30
N ASP A 105 -19.27 -10.67 -14.10
CA ASP A 105 -19.58 -12.02 -13.59
C ASP A 105 -18.37 -12.98 -13.71
N LEU A 106 -17.18 -12.46 -13.35
CA LEU A 106 -15.95 -13.26 -13.44
C LEU A 106 -16.03 -14.46 -12.49
N PRO A 107 -15.50 -15.63 -12.88
CA PRO A 107 -15.46 -16.78 -11.98
C PRO A 107 -14.47 -16.53 -10.83
N ARG A 108 -14.46 -17.44 -9.86
CA ARG A 108 -13.37 -17.55 -8.89
C ARG A 108 -12.03 -17.64 -9.63
N PHE A 109 -11.06 -16.87 -9.16
CA PHE A 109 -9.75 -16.79 -9.79
C PHE A 109 -8.95 -18.08 -9.55
N PRO A 110 -7.87 -18.31 -10.30
CA PRO A 110 -6.95 -19.40 -10.02
C PRO A 110 -6.42 -19.34 -8.58
N ASP A 111 -6.24 -20.51 -7.97
CA ASP A 111 -5.86 -20.59 -6.56
C ASP A 111 -4.49 -19.95 -6.27
N ILE A 112 -4.39 -19.32 -5.09
CA ILE A 112 -3.16 -18.77 -4.53
C ILE A 112 -2.59 -19.77 -3.54
N THR A 113 -1.59 -20.52 -3.99
CA THR A 113 -0.88 -21.57 -3.23
C THR A 113 0.42 -21.03 -2.61
N GLU A 114 1.11 -21.82 -1.78
CA GLU A 114 2.30 -21.38 -1.03
C GLU A 114 3.49 -20.94 -1.90
N ASP A 115 3.56 -21.43 -3.14
CA ASP A 115 4.55 -21.11 -4.17
C ASP A 115 4.22 -19.83 -4.97
N CYS A 116 2.98 -19.34 -4.88
CA CYS A 116 2.55 -18.13 -5.57
C CYS A 116 3.17 -16.89 -4.91
N TYR A 117 3.68 -15.96 -5.72
CA TYR A 117 4.27 -14.70 -5.21
C TYR A 117 3.36 -13.93 -4.24
N LEU A 118 2.05 -13.95 -4.49
CA LEU A 118 1.03 -13.26 -3.68
C LEU A 118 0.74 -13.94 -2.34
N HIS A 119 1.30 -15.13 -2.09
CA HIS A 119 1.15 -15.81 -0.81
C HIS A 119 1.81 -14.99 0.31
N PRO A 120 1.17 -14.84 1.49
CA PRO A 120 1.68 -14.01 2.58
C PRO A 120 3.12 -14.32 2.99
N ASN A 121 3.55 -15.59 2.95
CA ASN A 121 4.92 -15.96 3.31
C ASN A 121 5.96 -15.34 2.35
N ILE A 122 5.70 -15.34 1.04
CA ILE A 122 6.62 -14.77 0.05
C ILE A 122 6.59 -13.23 0.15
N LEU A 123 5.40 -12.64 0.24
CA LEU A 123 5.26 -11.19 0.41
C LEU A 123 5.87 -10.67 1.71
N CYS A 124 5.77 -11.42 2.82
CA CYS A 124 6.43 -11.05 4.06
C CYS A 124 7.95 -10.95 3.86
N MET A 125 8.56 -11.92 3.17
CA MET A 125 9.99 -11.85 2.85
C MET A 125 10.32 -10.60 2.02
N LYS A 126 9.54 -10.31 0.96
CA LYS A 126 9.71 -9.09 0.14
C LYS A 126 9.74 -7.84 1.03
N TYR A 127 8.77 -7.68 1.92
CA TYR A 127 8.65 -6.48 2.75
C TYR A 127 9.63 -6.44 3.92
N LEU A 128 10.11 -7.58 4.44
CA LEU A 128 11.24 -7.62 5.38
C LEU A 128 12.52 -7.10 4.71
N MET A 129 12.78 -7.54 3.48
CA MET A 129 13.93 -7.08 2.69
C MET A 129 13.83 -5.58 2.38
N GLU A 130 12.66 -5.11 1.93
CA GLU A 130 12.37 -3.70 1.67
C GLU A 130 12.55 -2.82 2.93
N ALA A 131 12.13 -3.32 4.09
CA ALA A 131 12.20 -2.63 5.38
C ALA A 131 13.57 -2.71 6.06
N ASN A 132 14.56 -3.36 5.43
CA ASN A 132 15.86 -3.63 6.03
C ASN A 132 15.75 -4.36 7.38
N LEU A 133 14.82 -5.30 7.51
CA LEU A 133 14.62 -6.09 8.73
C LEU A 133 15.37 -7.43 8.62
N PRO A 134 15.77 -8.04 9.75
CA PRO A 134 16.41 -9.36 9.77
C PRO A 134 15.60 -10.43 9.04
N ASP A 135 16.29 -11.24 8.24
CA ASP A 135 15.72 -12.38 7.52
C ASP A 135 15.15 -13.44 8.47
N GLU A 136 15.76 -13.61 9.65
CA GLU A 136 15.28 -14.47 10.73
C GLU A 136 13.84 -14.16 11.17
N MET A 137 13.33 -12.93 10.97
CA MET A 137 11.94 -12.58 11.27
C MET A 137 10.94 -13.36 10.42
N HIS A 138 11.35 -13.84 9.23
CA HIS A 138 10.49 -14.55 8.30
C HIS A 138 9.87 -15.80 8.95
N ASN A 139 10.63 -16.53 9.77
CA ASN A 139 10.15 -17.69 10.51
C ASN A 139 8.94 -17.34 11.41
N PHE A 140 8.99 -16.19 12.08
CA PHE A 140 7.89 -15.70 12.92
C PHE A 140 6.71 -15.24 12.07
N THR A 141 6.94 -14.60 10.92
CA THR A 141 5.86 -14.21 10.01
C THR A 141 5.09 -15.44 9.50
N CYS A 142 5.80 -16.50 9.09
CA CYS A 142 5.20 -17.78 8.67
C CYS A 142 4.37 -18.42 9.79
N GLN A 143 4.87 -18.39 11.03
CA GLN A 143 4.12 -18.89 12.18
C GLN A 143 2.83 -18.08 12.42
N VAL A 144 2.91 -16.75 12.34
CA VAL A 144 1.73 -15.87 12.49
C VAL A 144 0.70 -16.14 11.37
N VAL A 145 1.14 -16.28 10.12
CA VAL A 145 0.28 -16.62 8.97
C VAL A 145 -0.45 -17.94 9.22
N LYS A 146 0.27 -18.98 9.67
CA LYS A 146 -0.29 -20.29 9.99
C LYS A 146 -1.28 -20.23 11.15
N MET A 147 -0.92 -19.55 12.25
CA MET A 147 -1.77 -19.45 13.44
C MET A 147 -3.04 -18.63 13.20
N ALA A 148 -2.98 -17.62 12.32
CA ALA A 148 -4.12 -16.79 11.96
C ALA A 148 -4.99 -17.38 10.84
N GLY A 149 -4.57 -18.49 10.22
CA GLY A 149 -5.24 -19.09 9.06
C GLY A 149 -5.27 -18.17 7.86
N LEU A 150 -4.18 -17.43 7.62
CA LEU A 150 -4.06 -16.47 6.51
C LEU A 150 -3.48 -17.11 5.25
N GLY A 151 -2.82 -18.26 5.36
CA GLY A 151 -2.24 -18.99 4.22
C GLY A 151 -3.23 -19.94 3.52
N GLU A 152 -4.47 -20.03 4.00
CA GLU A 152 -5.45 -20.96 3.45
C GLU A 152 -5.89 -20.53 2.04
N VAL A 153 -5.88 -21.47 1.09
CA VAL A 153 -6.23 -21.21 -0.32
C VAL A 153 -7.61 -20.57 -0.45
N ASP A 154 -8.63 -21.10 0.26
CA ASP A 154 -9.98 -20.53 0.25
C ASP A 154 -10.08 -19.12 0.82
N PHE A 155 -9.11 -18.73 1.65
CA PHE A 155 -9.04 -17.37 2.18
C PHE A 155 -8.34 -16.43 1.19
N LEU A 156 -7.31 -16.90 0.50
CA LEU A 156 -6.47 -16.11 -0.40
C LEU A 156 -7.01 -15.99 -1.82
N THR A 157 -7.75 -16.97 -2.33
CA THR A 157 -8.23 -16.95 -3.71
C THR A 157 -9.33 -15.89 -3.88
N PHE A 158 -9.14 -14.98 -4.83
CA PHE A 158 -10.10 -13.93 -5.12
C PHE A 158 -11.37 -14.51 -5.77
N ASP A 159 -12.51 -14.31 -5.11
CA ASP A 159 -13.82 -14.73 -5.59
C ASP A 159 -14.80 -13.53 -5.61
N PRO A 160 -15.14 -13.00 -6.79
CA PRO A 160 -16.01 -11.83 -6.91
C PRO A 160 -17.50 -12.13 -6.72
N ILE A 161 -17.92 -13.42 -6.78
CA ILE A 161 -19.32 -13.85 -6.69
C ILE A 161 -19.67 -14.32 -5.27
N ALA A 162 -18.68 -14.84 -4.52
CA ALA A 162 -18.84 -15.20 -3.12
C ALA A 162 -19.27 -13.97 -2.31
N LYS A 163 -20.53 -13.96 -1.84
CA LYS A 163 -21.13 -12.88 -1.04
C LYS A 163 -20.23 -12.51 0.16
N LYS A 164 -19.44 -11.44 0.01
CA LYS A 164 -18.69 -10.69 1.04
C LYS A 164 -17.66 -11.47 1.87
N LYS A 165 -17.32 -12.72 1.54
CA LYS A 165 -16.26 -13.43 2.25
C LYS A 165 -14.94 -13.25 1.51
N ASN A 166 -14.22 -12.20 1.93
CA ASN A 166 -12.78 -12.04 1.80
C ASN A 166 -12.27 -11.72 0.40
N THR A 167 -12.36 -10.45 0.00
CA THR A 167 -11.38 -9.94 -0.95
C THR A 167 -10.13 -9.60 -0.14
N VAL A 168 -8.99 -10.23 -0.46
CA VAL A 168 -7.73 -10.06 0.28
C VAL A 168 -6.88 -8.96 -0.36
N LYS A 169 -6.43 -8.03 0.47
CA LYS A 169 -5.41 -7.03 0.14
C LYS A 169 -4.03 -7.61 0.45
N TYR A 170 -3.48 -8.40 -0.47
CA TYR A 170 -2.32 -9.28 -0.21
C TYR A 170 -1.11 -8.56 0.41
N ASP A 171 -0.75 -7.40 -0.13
CA ASP A 171 0.37 -6.58 0.35
C ASP A 171 0.09 -5.93 1.71
N VAL A 172 -1.11 -5.37 1.91
CA VAL A 172 -1.51 -4.81 3.20
C VAL A 172 -1.51 -5.89 4.28
N GLN A 173 -1.98 -7.09 3.96
CA GLN A 173 -2.01 -8.22 4.88
C GLN A 173 -0.61 -8.71 5.25
N ALA A 174 0.28 -8.89 4.27
CA ALA A 174 1.66 -9.31 4.53
C ALA A 174 2.40 -8.32 5.43
N VAL A 175 2.26 -7.03 5.15
CA VAL A 175 2.82 -5.97 5.99
C VAL A 175 2.20 -5.98 7.39
N ALA A 176 0.88 -6.15 7.52
CA ALA A 176 0.23 -6.24 8.82
C ALA A 176 0.75 -7.42 9.66
N VAL A 177 1.07 -8.57 9.04
CA VAL A 177 1.76 -9.69 9.70
C VAL A 177 3.13 -9.27 10.22
N ILE A 178 3.94 -8.57 9.42
CA ILE A 178 5.26 -8.06 9.87
C ILE A 178 5.10 -7.13 11.07
N VAL A 179 4.14 -6.21 11.04
CA VAL A 179 3.86 -5.31 12.16
C VAL A 179 3.51 -6.09 13.44
N ILE A 180 2.73 -7.17 13.33
CA ILE A 180 2.42 -8.04 14.48
C ILE A 180 3.66 -8.74 15.01
N VAL A 181 4.53 -9.24 14.13
CA VAL A 181 5.80 -9.87 14.54
C VAL A 181 6.70 -8.86 15.26
N LEU A 182 6.80 -7.63 14.76
CA LEU A 182 7.54 -6.56 15.45
C LEU A 182 6.96 -6.27 16.85
N LYS A 183 5.63 -6.24 16.99
CA LYS A 183 4.97 -6.12 18.30
C LYS A 183 5.24 -7.31 19.22
N LEU A 184 5.31 -8.53 18.68
CA LEU A 184 5.61 -9.72 19.48
C LEU A 184 7.05 -9.69 20.01
N LEU A 185 8.00 -9.33 19.14
CA LEU A 185 9.43 -9.33 19.46
C LEU A 185 9.83 -8.14 20.34
N PHE A 186 9.36 -6.94 20.01
CA PHE A 186 9.87 -5.69 20.60
C PHE A 186 8.83 -4.90 21.40
N LEU A 187 7.59 -5.39 21.47
CA LEU A 187 6.43 -4.72 22.09
C LEU A 187 6.02 -3.41 21.40
N LEU A 188 6.95 -2.60 20.89
CA LEU A 188 6.73 -1.29 20.29
C LEU A 188 5.97 -0.39 21.28
N ASP A 189 6.52 -0.19 22.47
CA ASP A 189 5.90 0.59 23.57
C ASP A 189 6.75 1.79 24.02
N ASP A 190 7.66 2.23 23.15
CA ASP A 190 8.65 3.28 23.40
C ASP A 190 9.62 2.95 24.55
N ASN A 191 9.70 1.70 25.00
CA ASN A 191 10.56 1.30 26.11
C ASN A 191 11.32 0.00 25.83
N LEU A 192 10.60 -1.10 25.57
CA LEU A 192 11.21 -2.42 25.45
C LEU A 192 12.14 -2.49 24.24
N GLU A 193 11.72 -1.97 23.08
CA GLU A 193 12.54 -1.97 21.87
C GLU A 193 13.88 -1.25 22.08
N TRP A 194 13.90 -0.17 22.86
CA TRP A 194 15.09 0.61 23.13
C TRP A 194 15.98 -0.03 24.19
N SER A 195 15.40 -0.71 25.18
CA SER A 195 16.18 -1.46 26.18
C SER A 195 16.81 -2.71 25.57
N LEU A 196 16.10 -3.45 24.72
CA LEU A 196 16.67 -4.56 23.95
C LEU A 196 17.78 -4.10 23.00
N SER A 197 17.66 -2.90 22.43
CA SER A 197 18.71 -2.30 21.60
C SER A 197 19.98 -2.04 22.40
N ALA A 198 19.88 -1.52 23.64
CA ALA A 198 21.04 -1.32 24.51
C ALA A 198 21.75 -2.66 24.82
N VAL A 199 20.98 -3.73 25.06
CA VAL A 199 21.54 -5.08 25.25
C VAL A 199 22.24 -5.60 23.98
N ALA A 200 21.63 -5.40 22.81
CA ALA A 200 22.22 -5.79 21.54
C ALA A 200 23.50 -5.00 21.24
N GLU A 201 23.53 -3.71 21.56
CA GLU A 201 24.71 -2.85 21.40
C GLU A 201 25.89 -3.34 22.23
N THR A 202 25.69 -3.59 23.52
CA THR A 202 26.74 -4.15 24.40
C THR A 202 27.24 -5.50 23.88
N HIS A 203 26.34 -6.41 23.52
CA HIS A 203 26.73 -7.71 22.96
C HIS A 203 27.55 -7.57 21.67
N ASN A 204 27.15 -6.67 20.77
CA ASN A 204 27.81 -6.47 19.47
C ASN A 204 29.18 -5.79 19.61
N GLU A 205 29.37 -4.96 20.64
CA GLU A 205 30.67 -4.35 20.95
C GLU A 205 31.65 -5.38 21.53
N GLU A 206 31.16 -6.26 22.39
CA GLU A 206 31.92 -7.33 23.04
C GLU A 206 32.24 -8.49 22.08
N ASN A 207 31.32 -8.85 21.17
CA ASN A 207 31.42 -10.04 20.32
C ASN A 207 31.44 -9.66 18.83
N LYS A 208 32.57 -9.12 18.36
CA LYS A 208 32.73 -8.64 16.98
C LYS A 208 32.85 -9.74 15.92
N GLU A 209 33.19 -10.96 16.32
CA GLU A 209 33.38 -12.10 15.42
C GLU A 209 32.08 -12.87 15.16
N ASP A 210 31.09 -12.74 16.05
CA ASP A 210 29.80 -13.42 15.94
C ASP A 210 28.81 -12.64 15.07
N LYS A 211 27.75 -13.34 14.64
CA LYS A 211 26.62 -12.72 13.94
C LYS A 211 26.02 -11.60 14.81
N PRO A 212 26.00 -10.33 14.36
CA PRO A 212 25.55 -9.22 15.17
C PRO A 212 24.08 -9.38 15.54
N TRP A 213 23.74 -9.08 16.79
CA TRP A 213 22.35 -9.00 17.23
C TRP A 213 21.67 -7.79 16.60
N PHE A 214 20.39 -7.95 16.31
CA PHE A 214 19.59 -6.87 15.76
C PHE A 214 19.38 -5.76 16.78
N ASP A 215 19.84 -4.56 16.42
CA ASP A 215 19.70 -3.34 17.20
C ASP A 215 18.58 -2.49 16.59
N PHE A 216 17.41 -2.48 17.23
CA PHE A 216 16.24 -1.76 16.75
C PHE A 216 16.49 -0.25 16.70
N ARG A 217 17.28 0.29 17.63
CA ARG A 217 17.66 1.72 17.65
C ARG A 217 18.47 2.07 16.42
N LYS A 218 19.53 1.31 16.11
CA LYS A 218 20.35 1.57 14.91
C LYS A 218 19.53 1.42 13.63
N TRP A 219 18.73 0.36 13.56
CA TRP A 219 17.79 0.15 12.44
C TRP A 219 16.83 1.33 12.25
N TYR A 220 16.20 1.79 13.32
CA TYR A 220 15.26 2.92 13.29
C TYR A 220 15.91 4.17 12.69
N HIS A 221 17.13 4.52 13.11
CA HIS A 221 17.81 5.71 12.61
C HIS A 221 18.16 5.59 11.12
N VAL A 222 18.68 4.44 10.68
CA VAL A 222 19.03 4.18 9.28
C VAL A 222 17.80 4.23 8.38
N VAL A 223 16.73 3.53 8.78
CA VAL A 223 15.49 3.48 8.02
C VAL A 223 14.79 4.83 8.03
N LYS A 224 14.73 5.52 9.18
CA LYS A 224 14.10 6.85 9.28
C LYS A 224 14.79 7.88 8.40
N LYS A 225 16.12 7.97 8.41
CA LYS A 225 16.88 8.87 7.53
C LYS A 225 16.51 8.64 6.06
N SER A 226 16.55 7.38 5.63
CA SER A 226 16.26 6.98 4.25
C SER A 226 14.79 7.23 3.88
N PHE A 227 13.88 6.95 4.80
CA PHE A 227 12.44 7.17 4.66
C PHE A 227 12.11 8.65 4.52
N ASP A 228 12.61 9.50 5.42
CA ASP A 228 12.36 10.95 5.42
C ASP A 228 12.90 11.59 4.13
N GLU A 229 14.09 11.19 3.68
CA GLU A 229 14.67 11.68 2.43
C GLU A 229 13.79 11.32 1.22
N LYS A 230 13.32 10.07 1.13
CA LYS A 230 12.44 9.65 0.03
C LYS A 230 11.06 10.27 0.10
N LYS A 231 10.50 10.41 1.30
CA LYS A 231 9.22 11.08 1.51
C LYS A 231 9.30 12.52 1.00
N ARG A 232 10.36 13.26 1.38
CA ARG A 232 10.62 14.61 0.88
C ARG A 232 10.74 14.65 -0.64
N LYS A 233 11.56 13.77 -1.24
CA LYS A 233 11.71 13.68 -2.71
C LYS A 233 10.38 13.40 -3.41
N LEU A 234 9.54 12.53 -2.86
CA LEU A 234 8.22 12.22 -3.40
C LEU A 234 7.27 13.42 -3.29
N GLU A 235 7.26 14.12 -2.15
CA GLU A 235 6.46 15.33 -1.95
C GLU A 235 6.86 16.45 -2.90
N GLU A 236 8.16 16.68 -3.08
CA GLU A 236 8.69 17.63 -4.07
C GLU A 236 8.29 17.25 -5.51
N ALA A 237 8.41 15.96 -5.87
CA ALA A 237 8.02 15.48 -7.19
C ALA A 237 6.52 15.65 -7.44
N ARG A 238 5.68 15.36 -6.44
CA ARG A 238 4.22 15.57 -6.49
C ARG A 238 3.87 17.06 -6.60
N ALA A 239 4.55 17.93 -5.86
CA ALA A 239 4.33 19.37 -5.93
C ALA A 239 4.74 19.96 -7.30
N LYS A 240 5.79 19.42 -7.92
CA LYS A 240 6.27 19.81 -9.26
C LYS A 240 5.50 19.13 -10.40
N TYR A 241 4.56 18.24 -10.12
CA TYR A 241 3.91 17.43 -11.15
C TYR A 241 3.03 18.29 -12.07
N VAL A 242 3.24 18.14 -13.37
CA VAL A 242 2.49 18.89 -14.39
C VAL A 242 1.20 18.14 -14.73
N TRP A 243 0.10 18.56 -14.11
CA TRP A 243 -1.23 18.00 -14.36
C TRP A 243 -1.78 18.36 -15.75
N LYS A 244 -1.37 19.49 -16.32
CA LYS A 244 -1.89 19.96 -17.61
C LYS A 244 -1.14 19.33 -18.77
N SER A 245 -1.89 18.65 -19.64
CA SER A 245 -1.36 18.01 -20.84
C SER A 245 -0.84 18.99 -21.88
N GLU A 246 0.12 18.52 -22.69
CA GLU A 246 0.58 19.25 -23.88
C GLU A 246 -0.52 19.36 -24.93
N LYS A 247 -1.22 18.25 -25.21
CA LYS A 247 -2.41 18.21 -26.08
C LYS A 247 -3.64 18.70 -25.29
N PRO A 248 -4.23 19.87 -25.56
CA PRO A 248 -5.36 20.36 -24.77
C PRO A 248 -6.66 19.62 -25.13
N LEU A 249 -7.44 19.24 -24.11
CA LEU A 249 -8.81 18.73 -24.28
C LEU A 249 -9.82 19.88 -24.29
N TYR A 250 -10.64 19.94 -25.34
CA TYR A 250 -11.63 21.00 -25.57
C TYR A 250 -13.07 20.46 -25.52
N HIS A 251 -14.03 21.33 -25.17
CA HIS A 251 -15.42 20.94 -24.99
C HIS A 251 -16.16 20.79 -26.34
N SER A 252 -15.89 21.68 -27.28
CA SER A 252 -16.45 21.61 -28.64
C SER A 252 -15.37 21.81 -29.69
N SER A 253 -15.63 21.35 -30.93
CA SER A 253 -14.73 21.58 -32.07
C SER A 253 -14.48 23.07 -32.34
N ILE A 254 -15.44 23.92 -31.98
CA ILE A 254 -15.38 25.38 -32.10
C ILE A 254 -14.34 25.95 -31.11
N ASP A 255 -14.31 25.43 -29.88
CA ASP A 255 -13.37 25.86 -28.84
C ASP A 255 -11.92 25.44 -29.08
N ARG A 256 -11.68 24.57 -30.08
CA ARG A 256 -10.36 24.01 -30.38
C ARG A 256 -9.33 25.12 -30.57
N SER A 257 -9.62 26.09 -31.43
CA SER A 257 -8.67 27.18 -31.74
C SER A 257 -8.32 28.00 -30.50
N VAL A 258 -9.32 28.29 -29.65
CA VAL A 258 -9.15 29.02 -28.38
C VAL A 258 -8.32 28.21 -27.39
N ALA A 259 -8.58 26.91 -27.25
CA ALA A 259 -7.85 26.02 -26.35
C ALA A 259 -6.38 25.91 -26.73
N TYR A 260 -6.08 25.78 -28.04
CA TYR A 260 -4.70 25.75 -28.54
C TYR A 260 -3.99 27.10 -28.34
N LYS A 261 -4.62 28.24 -28.66
CA LYS A 261 -4.03 29.57 -28.42
C LYS A 261 -3.74 29.82 -26.93
N ARG A 262 -4.68 29.46 -26.04
CA ARG A 262 -4.46 29.56 -24.59
C ARG A 262 -3.30 28.67 -24.14
N ARG A 263 -3.18 27.45 -24.68
CA ARG A 263 -2.07 26.55 -24.35
C ARG A 263 -0.74 27.12 -24.82
N GLU A 264 -0.68 27.63 -26.04
CA GLU A 264 0.51 28.27 -26.60
C GLU A 264 0.96 29.47 -25.75
N MET A 265 0.02 30.33 -25.34
CA MET A 265 0.32 31.43 -24.41
C MET A 265 0.87 30.93 -23.07
N VAL A 266 0.28 29.88 -22.49
CA VAL A 266 0.76 29.28 -21.24
C VAL A 266 2.16 28.71 -21.39
N VAL A 267 2.44 27.99 -22.48
CA VAL A 267 3.77 27.42 -22.77
C VAL A 267 4.80 28.53 -22.96
N ASN A 268 4.43 29.61 -23.67
CA ASN A 268 5.31 30.76 -23.86
C ASN A 268 5.63 31.46 -22.52
N LEU A 269 4.61 31.70 -21.69
CA LEU A 269 4.80 32.25 -20.34
C LEU A 269 5.67 31.32 -19.48
N GLN A 270 5.42 30.02 -19.49
CA GLN A 270 6.24 29.03 -18.78
C GLN A 270 7.70 29.08 -19.23
N LYS A 271 7.95 29.19 -20.54
CA LYS A 271 9.30 29.32 -21.11
C LYS A 271 9.98 30.61 -20.65
N GLN A 272 9.25 31.72 -20.58
CA GLN A 272 9.76 32.99 -20.07
C GLN A 272 10.09 32.92 -18.58
N PHE A 273 9.22 32.30 -17.77
CA PHE A 273 9.50 32.09 -16.35
C PHE A 273 10.65 31.10 -16.12
N SER A 274 10.77 30.04 -16.92
CA SER A 274 11.89 29.10 -16.79
C SER A 274 13.24 29.68 -17.18
N MET A 275 13.29 30.78 -17.95
CA MET A 275 14.54 31.51 -18.20
C MET A 275 14.96 32.38 -17.00
N LEU A 276 14.04 32.63 -16.06
CA LEU A 276 14.26 33.44 -14.85
C LEU A 276 14.49 32.60 -13.59
N VAL A 277 14.25 31.29 -13.66
CA VAL A 277 14.37 30.34 -12.55
C VAL A 277 15.40 29.29 -12.96
N ASP A 278 16.31 28.93 -12.06
CA ASP A 278 17.30 27.89 -12.33
C ASP A 278 16.65 26.62 -12.88
N SER A 279 17.25 26.10 -13.96
CA SER A 279 16.78 24.95 -14.73
C SER A 279 16.24 23.83 -13.85
N THR A 280 14.97 23.46 -14.02
CA THR A 280 14.43 22.26 -13.38
C THR A 280 15.14 21.03 -13.96
N PRO A 281 15.79 20.20 -13.13
CA PRO A 281 16.47 19.02 -13.63
C PRO A 281 15.47 18.09 -14.31
N THR A 282 15.83 17.65 -15.52
CA THR A 282 15.11 16.61 -16.24
C THR A 282 15.27 15.33 -15.43
N VAL A 283 14.19 14.86 -14.79
CA VAL A 283 14.23 13.61 -14.03
C VAL A 283 14.44 12.47 -15.02
N THR A 284 15.66 11.94 -15.09
CA THR A 284 15.95 10.70 -15.79
C THR A 284 15.06 9.60 -15.21
N ARG A 285 14.20 9.01 -16.05
CA ARG A 285 13.34 7.91 -15.64
C ARG A 285 14.22 6.73 -15.26
N LYS A 286 14.23 6.39 -13.97
CA LYS A 286 14.88 5.18 -13.48
C LYS A 286 14.16 3.96 -14.06
N SER A 287 14.87 2.85 -14.22
CA SER A 287 14.24 1.59 -14.56
C SER A 287 13.21 1.22 -13.49
N PRO A 288 12.05 0.64 -13.87
CA PRO A 288 11.05 0.24 -12.91
C PRO A 288 11.62 -0.81 -11.96
N SER A 289 11.34 -0.66 -10.66
CA SER A 289 11.79 -1.59 -9.62
C SER A 289 10.64 -1.91 -8.68
N SER A 290 10.52 -3.19 -8.31
CA SER A 290 9.58 -3.62 -7.26
C SER A 290 10.03 -3.20 -5.86
N PHE A 291 11.33 -2.95 -5.69
CA PHE A 291 11.91 -2.43 -4.45
C PHE A 291 12.09 -0.91 -4.52
N GLN A 292 11.63 -0.18 -3.50
CA GLN A 292 11.93 1.25 -3.38
C GLN A 292 13.33 1.40 -2.79
N PHE A 293 13.62 0.72 -1.69
CA PHE A 293 14.89 0.80 -0.98
C PHE A 293 15.87 -0.28 -1.44
N ASN A 294 17.14 0.10 -1.62
CA ASN A 294 18.22 -0.82 -1.89
C ASN A 294 19.22 -0.73 -0.73
N TRP A 295 19.46 -1.86 -0.07
CA TRP A 295 20.31 -1.96 1.11
C TRP A 295 21.61 -2.73 0.85
N THR A 296 21.79 -3.31 -0.35
CA THR A 296 22.88 -4.25 -0.68
C THR A 296 23.91 -3.69 -1.67
N GLY A 297 23.92 -2.37 -1.92
CA GLY A 297 24.96 -1.75 -2.75
C GLY A 297 24.93 -0.21 -2.71
N ASP A 298 26.03 0.37 -2.25
CA ASP A 298 26.54 1.71 -2.57
C ASP A 298 25.75 2.99 -2.16
N ALA A 299 24.98 2.98 -1.08
CA ALA A 299 24.57 4.25 -0.47
C ALA A 299 24.33 4.15 1.04
N ASP A 300 25.31 4.55 1.84
CA ASP A 300 25.18 5.07 3.22
C ASP A 300 24.45 4.24 4.30
N GLY A 301 24.02 3.00 4.03
CA GLY A 301 23.13 2.24 4.91
C GLY A 301 23.70 0.92 5.42
N THR A 302 23.77 0.76 6.74
CA THR A 302 23.96 -0.55 7.39
C THR A 302 22.82 -1.49 6.98
N CYS A 303 23.14 -2.66 6.43
CA CYS A 303 22.17 -3.71 6.12
C CYS A 303 21.94 -4.60 7.35
N PHE A 304 20.68 -4.84 7.72
CA PHE A 304 20.31 -5.64 8.89
C PHE A 304 19.74 -7.02 8.52
N HIS A 305 19.64 -7.38 7.24
CA HIS A 305 19.09 -8.67 6.81
C HIS A 305 19.78 -9.85 7.49
N GLY A 306 21.11 -9.79 7.68
CA GLY A 306 21.88 -10.84 8.34
C GLY A 306 22.07 -10.66 9.86
N HIS A 307 21.25 -9.86 10.55
CA HIS A 307 21.37 -9.73 12.01
C HIS A 307 20.57 -10.82 12.74
N SER A 308 21.03 -11.25 13.91
CA SER A 308 20.35 -12.27 14.71
C SER A 308 19.30 -11.68 15.64
N LEU A 309 18.19 -12.39 15.81
CA LEU A 309 17.13 -12.04 16.77
C LEU A 309 17.40 -12.56 18.19
N GLN A 310 18.55 -13.20 18.45
CA GLN A 310 18.88 -13.76 19.77
C GLN A 310 18.77 -12.75 20.92
N GLY A 311 19.08 -11.47 20.68
CA GLY A 311 18.92 -10.41 21.68
C GLY A 311 17.46 -10.18 22.13
N ALA A 312 16.49 -10.50 21.29
CA ALA A 312 15.05 -10.39 21.58
C ALA A 312 14.43 -11.74 22.01
N LEU A 313 15.21 -12.83 21.99
CA LEU A 313 14.75 -14.18 22.27
C LEU A 313 15.39 -14.75 23.55
N GLU A 314 14.68 -15.70 24.13
CA GLU A 314 15.05 -16.46 25.32
C GLU A 314 14.95 -17.94 24.98
N LYS A 315 15.99 -18.72 25.29
CA LYS A 315 15.92 -20.19 25.19
C LYS A 315 15.15 -20.73 26.39
N ARG A 316 13.99 -21.35 26.16
CA ARG A 316 13.24 -22.12 27.17
C ARG A 316 13.19 -23.58 26.74
N GLY A 317 14.15 -24.37 27.22
CA GLY A 317 14.32 -25.77 26.80
C GLY A 317 14.74 -25.85 25.34
N GLN A 318 14.02 -26.61 24.52
CA GLN A 318 14.28 -26.76 23.08
C GLN A 318 13.63 -25.66 22.21
N SER A 319 12.78 -24.79 22.77
CA SER A 319 12.09 -23.73 22.03
C SER A 319 12.66 -22.34 22.34
N LEU A 320 12.68 -21.49 21.32
CA LEU A 320 12.95 -20.06 21.47
C LEU A 320 11.64 -19.33 21.73
N THR A 321 11.57 -18.61 22.83
CA THR A 321 10.44 -17.74 23.19
C THR A 321 10.87 -16.28 23.15
N THR A 322 9.93 -15.37 22.92
CA THR A 322 10.21 -13.93 23.03
C THR A 322 10.59 -13.60 24.48
N ARG A 323 11.59 -12.74 24.68
CA ARG A 323 11.91 -12.18 26.02
C ARG A 323 10.73 -11.43 26.62
N ASN A 324 9.90 -10.89 25.74
CA ASN A 324 8.64 -10.28 26.09
C ASN A 324 7.54 -11.32 26.32
N ALA A 325 6.92 -11.33 27.50
CA ALA A 325 5.72 -12.13 27.79
C ALA A 325 4.40 -11.36 27.55
N LEU A 326 4.47 -10.06 27.26
CA LEU A 326 3.33 -9.16 27.11
C LEU A 326 2.98 -8.90 25.65
N TYR A 327 1.72 -8.58 25.39
CA TYR A 327 1.28 -8.10 24.08
C TYR A 327 0.10 -7.15 24.27
N TRP A 328 0.22 -5.91 23.81
CA TRP A 328 -0.88 -4.95 23.79
C TRP A 328 -1.66 -5.05 22.48
N LEU A 329 -2.98 -5.08 22.57
CA LEU A 329 -3.85 -5.14 21.39
C LEU A 329 -4.04 -3.74 20.82
N SER A 330 -3.89 -3.60 19.51
CA SER A 330 -4.06 -2.34 18.79
C SER A 330 -5.48 -1.79 18.90
N THR A 331 -6.46 -2.67 19.09
CA THR A 331 -7.86 -2.27 19.28
C THR A 331 -8.27 -2.27 20.76
N GLN A 332 -8.50 -1.10 21.34
CA GLN A 332 -9.15 -1.00 22.66
C GLN A 332 -10.69 -1.15 22.58
N ARG A 333 -11.32 -0.66 21.50
CA ARG A 333 -12.77 -0.78 21.24
C ARG A 333 -13.05 -0.96 19.74
N PHE A 334 -13.83 -1.99 19.38
CA PHE A 334 -14.35 -2.13 18.01
C PHE A 334 -15.49 -1.15 17.78
N CYS A 335 -15.60 -0.65 16.55
CA CYS A 335 -16.71 0.20 16.17
C CYS A 335 -18.04 -0.59 16.25
N ARG A 336 -19.15 0.12 16.48
CA ARG A 336 -20.48 -0.50 16.55
C ARG A 336 -20.90 -1.04 15.18
N SER A 337 -21.88 -1.96 15.14
CA SER A 337 -22.28 -2.68 13.92
C SER A 337 -22.76 -1.82 12.73
N TYR A 338 -23.10 -0.56 12.96
CA TYR A 338 -23.50 0.41 11.93
C TYR A 338 -22.35 1.26 11.40
N CYS A 339 -21.14 1.07 11.93
CA CYS A 339 -19.93 1.75 11.51
C CYS A 339 -19.27 0.97 10.38
N LYS A 340 -18.76 1.68 9.36
CA LYS A 340 -18.02 1.06 8.25
C LYS A 340 -16.62 0.58 8.65
N HIS A 341 -16.11 1.09 9.77
CA HIS A 341 -14.79 0.82 10.31
C HIS A 341 -14.83 -0.33 11.30
N VAL A 342 -13.80 -1.19 11.30
CA VAL A 342 -13.65 -2.24 12.30
C VAL A 342 -13.22 -1.62 13.64
N THR A 343 -12.33 -0.62 13.61
CA THR A 343 -11.73 0.02 14.80
C THR A 343 -11.71 1.54 14.69
N THR A 344 -11.62 2.23 15.83
CA THR A 344 -11.32 3.67 15.88
C THR A 344 -9.81 3.84 15.93
N TYR A 345 -9.24 4.47 14.91
CA TYR A 345 -7.84 4.88 14.90
C TYR A 345 -7.72 6.28 15.50
N GLU A 346 -6.91 6.40 16.54
CA GLU A 346 -6.61 7.67 17.19
C GLU A 346 -5.11 7.67 17.49
N GLU A 347 -4.36 8.44 16.68
CA GLU A 347 -2.90 8.39 16.63
C GLU A 347 -2.26 8.68 17.99
N SER A 348 -2.85 9.60 18.78
CA SER A 348 -2.38 9.97 20.11
C SER A 348 -2.39 8.85 21.15
N ASN A 349 -3.09 7.73 20.87
CA ASN A 349 -3.15 6.59 21.79
C ASN A 349 -2.03 5.56 21.56
N PHE A 350 -1.19 5.77 20.54
CA PHE A 350 -0.15 4.83 20.16
C PHE A 350 1.25 5.34 20.52
N SER A 351 2.17 4.41 20.79
CA SER A 351 3.60 4.69 20.94
C SER A 351 4.21 5.27 19.66
N LEU A 352 5.26 6.08 19.80
CA LEU A 352 5.98 6.68 18.69
C LEU A 352 6.62 5.64 17.78
N SER A 353 7.16 4.55 18.36
CA SER A 353 7.68 3.42 17.59
C SER A 353 6.59 2.77 16.75
N TYR A 354 5.41 2.49 17.31
CA TYR A 354 4.32 1.90 16.52
C TYR A 354 3.82 2.85 15.43
N GLN A 355 3.66 4.14 15.74
CA GLN A 355 3.29 5.15 14.76
C GLN A 355 4.32 5.22 13.62
N PHE A 356 5.62 5.19 13.93
CA PHE A 356 6.67 5.16 12.92
C PHE A 356 6.55 3.94 12.01
N ILE A 357 6.43 2.73 12.59
CA ILE A 357 6.28 1.49 11.83
C ILE A 357 5.07 1.57 10.88
N LEU A 358 3.91 2.00 11.39
CA LEU A 358 2.71 2.13 10.55
C LEU A 358 2.91 3.17 9.44
N ASN A 359 3.48 4.33 9.74
CA ASN A 359 3.74 5.38 8.76
C ASN A 359 4.72 4.93 7.67
N PHE A 360 5.81 4.27 8.06
CA PHE A 360 6.82 3.76 7.14
C PHE A 360 6.23 2.75 6.16
N PHE A 361 5.51 1.75 6.66
CA PHE A 361 4.91 0.73 5.82
C PHE A 361 3.74 1.26 4.99
N SER A 362 2.96 2.20 5.52
CA SER A 362 1.87 2.83 4.75
C SER A 362 2.41 3.66 3.60
N PHE A 363 3.56 4.32 3.81
CA PHE A 363 4.29 4.97 2.73
C PHE A 363 4.75 3.96 1.68
N LEU A 364 5.35 2.82 2.07
CA LEU A 364 5.77 1.77 1.14
C LEU A 364 4.61 1.30 0.25
N LEU A 365 3.42 1.11 0.83
CA LEU A 365 2.24 0.61 0.12
C LEU A 365 1.41 1.72 -0.58
N ARG A 366 1.74 3.00 -0.39
CA ARG A 366 0.94 4.14 -0.85
C ARG A 366 -0.51 4.11 -0.35
N ILE A 367 -0.71 3.64 0.89
CA ILE A 367 -2.02 3.57 1.54
C ILE A 367 -2.13 4.57 2.70
N ASN A 368 -3.36 4.82 3.15
CA ASN A 368 -3.56 5.54 4.40
C ASN A 368 -3.22 4.63 5.60
N VAL A 369 -2.54 5.21 6.60
CA VAL A 369 -2.13 4.56 7.85
C VAL A 369 -3.27 3.84 8.56
N TYR A 370 -4.47 4.42 8.47
CA TYR A 370 -5.69 3.84 9.00
C TYR A 370 -5.96 2.42 8.47
N PHE A 371 -5.80 2.18 7.17
CA PHE A 371 -6.10 0.88 6.56
C PHE A 371 -5.12 -0.20 7.00
N LEU A 372 -3.84 0.15 7.17
CA LEU A 372 -2.86 -0.78 7.70
C LEU A 372 -3.18 -1.15 9.15
N HIS A 373 -3.51 -0.16 9.98
CA HIS A 373 -3.91 -0.40 11.37
C HIS A 373 -5.19 -1.26 11.48
N GLU A 374 -6.16 -1.05 10.59
CA GLU A 374 -7.37 -1.85 10.52
C GLU A 374 -7.05 -3.33 10.22
N GLU A 375 -6.16 -3.59 9.25
CA GLU A 375 -5.73 -4.95 8.91
C GLU A 375 -4.97 -5.62 10.07
N VAL A 376 -4.05 -4.89 10.73
CA VAL A 376 -3.36 -5.37 11.95
C VAL A 376 -4.39 -5.79 13.00
N SER A 377 -5.40 -4.95 13.25
CA SER A 377 -6.47 -5.22 14.21
C SER A 377 -7.32 -6.45 13.85
N LEU A 378 -7.57 -6.67 12.56
CA LEU A 378 -8.29 -7.85 12.06
C LEU A 378 -7.52 -9.15 12.28
N ILE A 379 -6.21 -9.14 12.05
CA ILE A 379 -5.35 -10.31 12.27
C ILE A 379 -5.19 -10.56 13.77
N GLU A 380 -4.96 -9.54 14.59
CA GLU A 380 -4.92 -9.66 16.06
C GLU A 380 -6.19 -10.32 16.61
N LYS A 381 -7.35 -9.97 16.07
CA LYS A 381 -8.63 -10.58 16.46
C LYS A 381 -8.68 -12.08 16.16
N ARG A 382 -8.06 -12.53 15.05
CA ARG A 382 -7.93 -13.96 14.72
C ARG A 382 -6.99 -14.66 15.70
N LEU A 383 -5.79 -14.12 15.89
CA LEU A 383 -4.76 -14.67 16.78
C LEU A 383 -5.21 -14.74 18.24
N PHE A 384 -5.81 -13.67 18.75
CA PHE A 384 -6.17 -13.52 20.17
C PHE A 384 -7.67 -13.71 20.43
N LYS A 385 -8.37 -14.49 19.59
CA LYS A 385 -9.82 -14.74 19.66
C LYS A 385 -10.31 -15.05 21.08
N THR A 386 -9.53 -15.82 21.85
CA THR A 386 -9.83 -16.17 23.25
C THR A 386 -9.86 -14.96 24.19
N LYS A 387 -8.92 -14.02 24.05
CA LYS A 387 -8.85 -12.78 24.85
C LYS A 387 -10.07 -11.87 24.55
N TYR A 388 -10.44 -11.72 23.29
CA TYR A 388 -11.62 -10.95 22.88
C TYR A 388 -12.95 -11.60 23.33
N SER A 389 -13.03 -12.92 23.31
CA SER A 389 -14.21 -13.67 23.75
C SER A 389 -14.45 -13.52 25.27
N LYS A 390 -13.37 -13.50 26.06
CA LYS A 390 -13.43 -13.25 27.52
C LYS A 390 -13.80 -11.79 27.83
N ALA A 391 -13.28 -10.81 27.09
CA ALA A 391 -13.62 -9.40 27.25
C ALA A 391 -15.11 -9.11 27.00
N LYS A 392 -15.72 -9.71 25.97
CA LYS A 392 -17.17 -9.62 25.71
C LYS A 392 -18.02 -10.20 26.85
N LYS A 393 -17.59 -11.31 27.46
CA LYS A 393 -18.30 -11.91 28.62
C LYS A 393 -18.23 -11.03 29.87
N LYS A 394 -17.12 -10.31 30.09
CA LYS A 394 -17.00 -9.35 31.20
C LYS A 394 -17.87 -8.10 30.99
N SER A 395 -17.92 -7.55 29.76
CA SER A 395 -18.76 -6.38 29.48
C SER A 395 -20.26 -6.69 29.55
N SER A 396 -20.70 -7.88 29.13
CA SER A 396 -22.11 -8.28 29.23
C SER A 396 -22.56 -8.56 30.67
N ARG A 397 -21.67 -9.09 31.53
CA ARG A 397 -21.94 -9.20 32.98
C ARG A 397 -22.02 -7.84 33.66
N SER A 398 -21.17 -6.88 33.31
CA SER A 398 -21.24 -5.51 33.87
C SER A 398 -22.54 -4.77 33.51
N ARG A 399 -23.13 -5.07 32.34
CA ARG A 399 -24.44 -4.52 31.93
C ARG A 399 -25.63 -5.20 32.60
N LYS A 400 -25.49 -6.43 33.11
CA LYS A 400 -26.56 -7.13 33.84
C LYS A 400 -26.65 -6.76 35.32
N VAL A 401 -25.65 -6.07 35.88
CA VAL A 401 -25.62 -5.62 37.28
C VAL A 401 -26.12 -4.17 37.45
N ARG A 402 -26.50 -3.50 36.35
CA ARG A 402 -27.27 -2.24 36.37
C ARG A 402 -28.67 -2.49 35.79
N LYS A 403 -29.53 -3.12 36.58
CA LYS A 403 -30.98 -3.01 36.45
C LYS A 403 -31.59 -3.17 37.82
#